data_AF-Q093B4-F1
#
_entry.id   AF-Q093B4-F1
#
_cell.length_a   1.000
_cell.length_b   1.000
_cell.length_c   1.000
_cell.angle_alpha   90.00
_cell.angle_beta   90.00
_cell.angle_gamma   90.00
#
_symmetry.space_group_name_H-M   'P 1'
#
loop_
_entity.id
_entity.type
_entity.pdbx_description
1 polymer ?
#
loop_
_entity_poly.entity_id
_entity_poly.type
_entity_poly.pdbx_seq_one_letter_code
_entity_poly.pdbx_strand_id
1 'polypeptide(L)'
;MISNAWRTSKKEEGRVDLAAPGSTHPRNPQSQREQAMRFMMLMIPKGYEKAEPGTMPDAQAVAAMMKYNESLQQAGVLLALDGLHPPSMGARVSFPGGKPRVTDGPFAETKEVLGGYWMIQVKSKEEAIAWASRCPASENEVIEVRQVQEFADFPPDVQQEVGTFLESQKRS
;
A
#
# COMPACT_ATOMS: atom_id res chain seq x y z
N MET A 1 -0.61 25.44 -7.93
CA MET A 1 0.66 25.97 -8.50
C MET A 1 1.77 25.24 -7.75
N ILE A 2 2.36 24.17 -8.28
CA ILE A 2 3.51 24.13 -9.21
C ILE A 2 3.35 22.85 -10.07
N SER A 3 2.92 22.97 -11.34
CA SER A 3 3.73 22.86 -12.57
C SER A 3 4.06 21.42 -13.02
N ASN A 4 3.12 20.85 -13.79
CA ASN A 4 3.39 19.83 -14.81
C ASN A 4 4.24 20.45 -15.93
N ALA A 5 5.42 19.92 -16.18
CA ALA A 5 6.13 20.10 -17.44
C ALA A 5 7.13 18.95 -17.62
N TRP A 6 7.01 18.23 -18.73
CA TRP A 6 8.05 17.57 -19.53
C TRP A 6 7.39 16.44 -20.34
N ARG A 7 6.76 16.84 -21.46
CA ARG A 7 6.46 15.96 -22.59
C ARG A 7 6.71 16.75 -23.86
N THR A 8 7.93 16.66 -24.39
CA THR A 8 8.20 17.06 -25.78
C THR A 8 8.78 15.87 -26.50
N SER A 9 8.00 15.44 -27.48
CA SER A 9 8.31 14.51 -28.55
C SER A 9 9.61 14.89 -29.25
N LYS A 10 10.45 13.89 -29.51
CA LYS A 10 11.35 13.89 -30.66
C LYS A 10 11.10 12.61 -31.45
N LYS A 11 10.67 12.77 -32.70
CA LYS A 11 10.86 11.78 -33.75
C LYS A 11 12.34 11.80 -34.11
N GLU A 12 12.98 10.65 -34.17
CA GLU A 12 14.20 10.45 -34.97
C GLU A 12 14.11 9.08 -35.66
N GLU A 13 14.53 9.09 -36.93
CA GLU A 13 14.31 8.09 -37.96
C GLU A 13 15.14 6.83 -37.78
N GLY A 14 14.74 5.80 -38.54
CA GLY A 14 15.24 4.45 -38.42
C GLY A 14 16.71 4.25 -38.80
N ARG A 15 17.33 3.31 -38.10
CA ARG A 15 18.50 2.58 -38.53
C ARG A 15 18.42 1.16 -37.94
N VAL A 16 18.39 0.16 -38.83
CA VAL A 16 18.46 -1.26 -38.46
C VAL A 16 19.92 -1.61 -38.22
N ASP A 17 20.30 -1.79 -36.96
CA ASP A 17 21.60 -2.35 -36.59
C ASP A 17 21.43 -3.84 -36.22
N LEU A 18 22.17 -4.68 -36.93
CA LEU A 18 22.30 -6.12 -36.71
C LEU A 18 23.00 -6.37 -35.36
N ALA A 19 22.31 -6.96 -34.39
CA ALA A 19 22.89 -7.26 -33.08
C ALA A 19 23.72 -8.55 -33.08
N ALA A 20 24.95 -8.47 -32.56
CA ALA A 20 25.81 -9.59 -32.18
C ALA A 20 25.40 -10.17 -30.80
N PRO A 21 25.67 -11.44 -30.50
CA PRO A 21 25.23 -12.09 -29.25
C PRO A 21 26.13 -11.67 -28.07
N GLY A 22 25.55 -11.02 -27.05
CA GLY A 22 26.25 -10.75 -25.79
C GLY A 22 25.90 -9.45 -25.04
N SER A 23 24.86 -8.69 -25.41
CA SER A 23 24.52 -7.45 -24.69
C SER A 23 23.61 -7.71 -23.48
N THR A 24 24.10 -7.50 -22.27
CA THR A 24 23.24 -7.25 -21.10
C THR A 24 22.57 -5.89 -21.28
N HIS A 25 21.34 -5.89 -21.79
CA HIS A 25 20.54 -4.68 -21.94
C HIS A 25 20.27 -4.06 -20.56
N PRO A 26 20.52 -2.76 -20.34
CA PRO A 26 20.05 -2.09 -19.14
C PRO A 26 18.52 -2.18 -19.10
N ARG A 27 17.97 -2.78 -18.03
CA ARG A 27 16.52 -2.97 -17.88
C ARG A 27 15.80 -1.63 -17.92
N ASN A 28 14.85 -1.51 -18.84
CA ASN A 28 13.99 -0.34 -19.00
C ASN A 28 13.36 0.05 -17.63
N PRO A 29 13.49 1.29 -17.15
CA PRO A 29 12.82 1.75 -15.92
C PRO A 29 11.31 1.50 -15.92
N GLN A 30 10.70 1.49 -17.11
CA GLN A 30 9.28 1.22 -17.30
C GLN A 30 8.93 -0.25 -17.03
N SER A 31 9.81 -1.20 -17.40
CA SER A 31 9.61 -2.63 -17.10
C SER A 31 9.84 -2.97 -15.62
N GLN A 32 10.62 -2.14 -14.90
CA GLN A 32 10.76 -2.28 -13.44
C GLN A 32 9.52 -1.78 -12.69
N ARG A 33 8.78 -0.80 -13.24
CA ARG A 33 7.46 -0.41 -12.73
C ARG A 33 6.40 -1.47 -13.04
N GLU A 34 6.48 -2.14 -14.19
CA GLU A 34 5.58 -3.24 -14.55
C GLU A 34 5.76 -4.50 -13.69
N GLN A 35 6.90 -4.66 -13.01
CA GLN A 35 7.16 -5.79 -12.09
C GLN A 35 7.00 -5.42 -10.60
N ALA A 36 6.63 -4.18 -10.29
CA ALA A 36 6.50 -3.74 -8.92
C ALA A 36 5.11 -4.04 -8.37
N MET A 37 5.05 -4.87 -7.34
CA MET A 37 3.85 -5.31 -6.65
C MET A 37 3.52 -4.37 -5.51
N ARG A 38 2.22 -4.18 -5.23
CA ARG A 38 1.79 -3.40 -4.07
C ARG A 38 1.51 -4.30 -2.88
N PHE A 39 1.95 -3.88 -1.71
CA PHE A 39 1.71 -4.57 -0.45
C PHE A 39 1.14 -3.60 0.58
N MET A 40 0.14 -4.09 1.33
CA MET A 40 -0.30 -3.49 2.58
C MET A 40 0.51 -4.08 3.72
N MET A 41 1.02 -3.21 4.59
CA MET A 41 1.55 -3.55 5.90
C MET A 41 0.57 -3.02 6.94
N LEU A 42 -0.07 -3.91 7.69
CA LEU A 42 -1.16 -3.59 8.60
C LEU A 42 -0.66 -3.70 10.04
N MET A 43 -0.63 -2.57 10.76
CA MET A 43 -0.18 -2.52 12.15
C MET A 43 -1.29 -2.98 13.07
N ILE A 44 -1.01 -3.98 13.90
CA ILE A 44 -1.92 -4.58 14.88
C ILE A 44 -1.26 -4.47 16.27
N PRO A 45 -1.48 -3.36 17.00
CA PRO A 45 -0.99 -3.23 18.36
C PRO A 45 -1.93 -3.98 19.31
N LYS A 46 -1.37 -4.89 20.11
CA LYS A 46 -2.13 -5.60 21.13
C LYS A 46 -2.67 -4.62 22.18
N GLY A 47 -3.97 -4.70 22.48
CA GLY A 47 -4.63 -3.81 23.43
C GLY A 47 -5.24 -2.56 22.80
N TYR A 48 -4.96 -2.28 21.51
CA TYR A 48 -5.52 -1.12 20.82
C TYR A 48 -7.05 -1.15 20.71
N GLU A 49 -7.67 -2.33 20.88
CA GLU A 49 -9.12 -2.49 20.97
C GLU A 49 -9.75 -1.81 22.20
N LYS A 50 -8.91 -1.43 23.17
CA LYS A 50 -9.29 -0.72 24.41
C LYS A 50 -8.72 0.70 24.49
N ALA A 51 -8.09 1.19 23.42
CA ALA A 51 -7.54 2.53 23.41
C ALA A 51 -8.66 3.57 23.48
N GLU A 52 -8.47 4.57 24.35
CA GLU A 52 -9.42 5.68 24.48
C GLU A 52 -9.21 6.70 23.34
N PRO A 53 -10.26 7.44 22.92
CA PRO A 53 -10.10 8.57 22.01
C PRO A 53 -9.01 9.53 22.48
N GLY A 54 -8.11 9.91 21.58
CA GLY A 54 -6.97 10.77 21.91
C GLY A 54 -5.78 10.06 22.56
N THR A 55 -5.79 8.73 22.65
CA THR A 55 -4.59 7.95 22.97
C THR A 55 -3.49 8.27 21.94
N MET A 56 -2.38 8.83 22.42
CA MET A 56 -1.22 9.16 21.61
C MET A 56 -0.01 8.35 22.05
N PRO A 57 0.81 7.84 21.12
CA PRO A 57 2.12 7.28 21.46
C PRO A 57 3.03 8.37 22.05
N ASP A 58 4.03 7.95 22.83
CA ASP A 58 5.02 8.89 23.36
C ASP A 58 5.89 9.50 22.24
N ALA A 59 6.52 10.64 22.54
CA ALA A 59 7.28 11.40 21.55
C ALA A 59 8.48 10.63 20.97
N GLN A 60 9.08 9.73 21.74
CA GLN A 60 10.23 8.94 21.28
C GLN A 60 9.79 7.86 20.29
N ALA A 61 8.68 7.17 20.58
CA ALA A 61 8.07 6.21 19.67
C ALA A 61 7.65 6.90 18.36
N VAL A 62 7.02 8.08 18.44
CA VAL A 62 6.68 8.89 17.26
C VAL A 62 7.94 9.24 16.45
N ALA A 63 8.99 9.74 17.10
CA ALA A 63 10.21 10.13 16.40
C ALA A 63 10.90 8.93 15.71
N ALA A 64 10.92 7.76 16.34
CA ALA A 64 11.45 6.54 15.74
C ALA A 64 10.62 6.12 14.51
N MET A 65 9.30 6.14 14.63
CA MET A 65 8.39 5.80 13.53
C MET A 65 8.51 6.78 12.36
N MET A 66 8.66 8.08 12.64
CA MET A 66 8.85 9.09 11.59
C MET A 66 10.14 8.88 10.81
N LYS A 67 11.26 8.55 11.47
CA LYS A 67 12.51 8.19 10.78
C LYS A 67 12.34 6.96 9.88
N TYR A 68 11.58 5.97 10.34
CA TYR A 68 11.25 4.81 9.53
C TYR A 68 10.42 5.19 8.30
N ASN A 69 9.38 6.00 8.47
CA ASN A 69 8.55 6.49 7.37
C ASN A 69 9.36 7.31 6.34
N GLU A 70 10.26 8.17 6.81
CA GLU A 70 11.20 8.90 5.95
C GLU A 70 12.07 7.95 5.12
N SER A 71 12.52 6.83 5.69
CA SER A 71 13.32 5.85 4.95
C SER A 71 12.54 5.16 3.82
N LEU A 72 11.26 4.85 4.03
CA LEU A 72 10.36 4.31 3.00
C LEU A 72 10.13 5.36 1.90
N GLN A 73 9.91 6.62 2.29
CA GLN A 73 9.69 7.72 1.37
C GLN A 73 10.93 8.00 0.51
N GLN A 74 12.11 8.08 1.12
CA GLN A 74 13.38 8.33 0.43
C GLN A 74 13.76 7.19 -0.51
N ALA A 75 13.43 5.94 -0.14
CA ALA A 75 13.60 4.79 -1.02
C ALA A 75 12.59 4.78 -2.19
N GLY A 76 11.57 5.64 -2.17
CA GLY A 76 10.55 5.72 -3.22
C GLY A 76 9.59 4.52 -3.24
N VAL A 77 9.54 3.73 -2.17
CA VAL A 77 8.67 2.54 -2.07
C VAL A 77 7.33 2.87 -1.42
N LEU A 78 7.21 4.00 -0.73
CA LEU A 78 6.00 4.40 -0.03
C LEU A 78 4.94 4.97 -0.99
N LEU A 79 3.73 4.42 -0.95
CA LEU A 79 2.58 4.92 -1.72
C LEU A 79 1.58 5.68 -0.83
N ALA A 80 1.32 5.16 0.37
CA ALA A 80 0.45 5.77 1.38
C ALA A 80 0.79 5.22 2.76
N LEU A 81 0.48 5.98 3.82
CA LEU A 81 0.44 5.48 5.19
C LEU A 81 -0.49 6.37 6.02
N ASP A 82 -1.14 5.80 7.03
CA ASP A 82 -1.85 6.58 8.05
C ASP A 82 -2.02 5.75 9.34
N GLY A 83 -2.13 6.45 10.46
CA GLY A 83 -2.67 5.89 11.70
C GLY A 83 -4.19 5.91 11.67
N LEU A 84 -4.83 4.92 12.28
CA LEU A 84 -6.28 4.86 12.43
C LEU A 84 -6.66 5.26 13.85
N HIS A 85 -7.85 5.85 14.01
CA HIS A 85 -8.42 6.08 15.33
C HIS A 85 -8.81 4.75 16.01
N PRO A 86 -8.91 4.73 17.34
CA PRO A 86 -9.38 3.56 18.08
C PRO A 86 -10.73 3.06 17.57
N PRO A 87 -11.02 1.74 17.67
CA PRO A 87 -12.28 1.17 17.17
C PRO A 87 -13.55 1.78 17.77
N SER A 88 -13.48 2.34 18.98
CA SER A 88 -14.58 3.05 19.65
C SER A 88 -15.06 4.29 18.90
N MET A 89 -14.23 4.84 17.99
CA MET A 89 -14.58 5.98 17.13
C MET A 89 -15.06 5.56 15.74
N GLY A 90 -15.11 4.26 15.46
CA GLY A 90 -15.51 3.71 14.18
C GLY A 90 -16.89 3.07 14.21
N ALA A 91 -17.32 2.64 13.02
CA ALA A 91 -18.49 1.78 12.84
C ALA A 91 -18.14 0.62 11.91
N ARG A 92 -18.77 -0.53 12.12
CA ARG A 92 -18.75 -1.67 11.20
C ARG A 92 -20.06 -1.75 10.46
N VAL A 93 -19.99 -1.95 9.15
CA VAL A 93 -21.15 -2.25 8.31
C VAL A 93 -21.05 -3.70 7.85
N SER A 94 -22.00 -4.52 8.26
CA SER A 94 -22.14 -5.92 7.85
C SER A 94 -23.32 -6.09 6.91
N PHE A 95 -23.35 -7.18 6.13
CA PHE A 95 -24.38 -7.39 5.11
C PHE A 95 -25.14 -8.72 5.27
N PRO A 96 -25.69 -9.05 6.46
CA PRO A 96 -26.43 -10.30 6.64
C PRO A 96 -27.67 -10.32 5.72
N GLY A 97 -27.82 -11.41 4.95
CA GLY A 97 -28.90 -11.52 3.97
C GLY A 97 -28.88 -10.45 2.87
N GLY A 98 -27.70 -9.88 2.58
CA GLY A 98 -27.52 -8.85 1.55
C GLY A 98 -28.00 -7.45 1.93
N LYS A 99 -28.38 -7.23 3.19
CA LYS A 99 -28.85 -5.91 3.67
C LYS A 99 -27.83 -5.28 4.63
N PRO A 100 -27.51 -3.98 4.48
CA PRO A 100 -26.56 -3.31 5.36
C PRO A 100 -27.09 -3.24 6.79
N ARG A 101 -26.22 -3.57 7.74
CA ARG A 101 -26.43 -3.40 9.18
C ARG A 101 -25.21 -2.71 9.77
N VAL A 102 -25.45 -1.56 10.39
CA VAL A 102 -24.41 -0.75 11.06
C VAL A 102 -24.32 -1.16 12.53
N THR A 103 -23.09 -1.26 13.02
CA THR A 103 -22.75 -1.47 14.43
C THR A 103 -21.69 -0.44 14.80
N ASP A 104 -22.00 0.47 15.72
CA ASP A 104 -21.02 1.41 16.27
C ASP A 104 -20.02 0.69 17.20
N GLY A 105 -18.80 1.22 17.29
CA GLY A 105 -17.77 0.69 18.19
C GLY A 105 -18.06 0.96 19.67
N PRO A 106 -17.28 0.33 20.59
CA PRO A 106 -16.20 -0.63 20.34
C PRO A 106 -16.72 -2.03 19.99
N PHE A 107 -15.95 -2.76 19.18
CA PHE A 107 -16.35 -4.09 18.71
C PHE A 107 -15.90 -5.17 19.71
N ALA A 108 -16.81 -5.57 20.61
CA ALA A 108 -16.54 -6.44 21.76
C ALA A 108 -15.86 -7.79 21.44
N GLU A 109 -15.92 -8.26 20.20
CA GLU A 109 -15.44 -9.58 19.79
C GLU A 109 -14.02 -9.57 19.21
N THR A 110 -13.39 -8.41 18.99
CA THR A 110 -12.13 -8.33 18.24
C THR A 110 -10.95 -8.02 19.14
N LYS A 111 -10.04 -9.01 19.29
CA LYS A 111 -8.79 -8.87 20.06
C LYS A 111 -7.63 -8.27 19.26
N GLU A 112 -7.75 -8.26 17.94
CA GLU A 112 -6.72 -7.80 17.01
C GLU A 112 -7.34 -6.74 16.10
N VAL A 113 -7.00 -5.49 16.33
CA VAL A 113 -7.54 -4.34 15.59
C VAL A 113 -6.41 -3.58 14.92
N LEU A 114 -6.71 -2.97 13.78
CA LEU A 114 -5.73 -2.18 13.03
C LEU A 114 -5.52 -0.83 13.72
N GLY A 115 -4.27 -0.52 14.05
CA GLY A 115 -3.84 0.80 14.51
C GLY A 115 -3.37 1.73 13.39
N GLY A 116 -3.08 1.18 12.22
CA GLY A 116 -2.55 1.93 11.08
C GLY A 116 -2.15 1.02 9.92
N TYR A 117 -1.70 1.64 8.84
CA TYR A 117 -1.21 0.91 7.67
C TYR A 117 -0.10 1.66 6.94
N TRP A 118 0.68 0.90 6.17
CA TRP A 118 1.45 1.40 5.03
C TRP A 118 1.01 0.67 3.77
N MET A 119 0.97 1.38 2.64
CA MET A 119 0.93 0.81 1.31
C MET A 119 2.27 1.08 0.66
N ILE A 120 2.98 0.02 0.28
CA ILE A 120 4.29 0.10 -0.36
C ILE A 120 4.29 -0.59 -1.72
N GLN A 121 5.18 -0.16 -2.61
CA GLN A 121 5.42 -0.77 -3.91
C GLN A 121 6.86 -1.30 -3.97
N VAL A 122 6.99 -2.62 -4.09
CA VAL A 122 8.26 -3.37 -4.03
C VAL A 122 8.25 -4.54 -5.01
N LYS A 123 9.39 -5.23 -5.20
CA LYS A 123 9.52 -6.24 -6.25
C LYS A 123 9.04 -7.62 -5.84
N SER A 124 8.89 -7.87 -4.54
CA SER A 124 8.40 -9.15 -4.03
C SER A 124 7.87 -9.04 -2.59
N LYS A 125 7.22 -10.12 -2.14
CA LYS A 125 6.77 -10.27 -0.76
C LYS A 125 7.93 -10.26 0.22
N GLU A 126 9.06 -10.84 -0.14
CA GLU A 126 10.27 -10.89 0.69
C GLU A 126 10.83 -9.48 0.90
N GLU A 127 10.79 -8.64 -0.13
CA GLU A 127 11.16 -7.23 0.01
C GLU A 127 10.17 -6.48 0.91
N ALA A 128 8.87 -6.75 0.78
CA ALA A 128 7.85 -6.17 1.68
C ALA A 128 8.08 -6.58 3.14
N ILE A 129 8.36 -7.87 3.38
CA ILE A 129 8.71 -8.39 4.71
C ILE A 129 9.99 -7.72 5.22
N ALA A 130 11.01 -7.58 4.38
CA ALA A 130 12.25 -6.92 4.77
C ALA A 130 12.05 -5.45 5.15
N TRP A 131 11.10 -4.75 4.53
CA TRP A 131 10.69 -3.41 4.97
C TRP A 131 9.90 -3.44 6.27
N ALA A 132 8.96 -4.36 6.44
CA ALA A 132 8.19 -4.53 7.67
C ALA A 132 9.09 -4.83 8.88
N SER A 133 10.11 -5.69 8.71
CA SER A 133 11.07 -6.04 9.76
C SER A 133 11.97 -4.89 10.21
N ARG A 134 12.00 -3.76 9.49
CA ARG A 134 12.74 -2.55 9.88
C ARG A 134 11.88 -1.58 10.71
N CYS A 135 10.58 -1.82 10.80
CA CYS A 135 9.69 -0.99 11.60
C CYS A 135 10.14 -1.02 13.07
N PRO A 136 10.20 0.12 13.76
CA PRO A 136 10.57 0.20 15.19
C PRO A 136 9.38 -0.23 16.08
N ALA A 137 8.79 -1.38 15.79
CA ALA A 137 7.66 -1.93 16.52
C ALA A 137 8.10 -2.50 17.88
N SER A 138 7.23 -2.40 18.88
CA SER A 138 7.38 -2.99 20.21
C SER A 138 7.00 -4.48 20.23
N GLU A 139 7.32 -5.20 21.31
CA GLU A 139 7.00 -6.63 21.47
C GLU A 139 5.50 -6.97 21.40
N ASN A 140 4.64 -5.96 21.58
CA ASN A 140 3.18 -6.09 21.56
C ASN A 140 2.57 -5.77 20.19
N GLU A 141 3.38 -5.48 19.19
CA GLU A 141 2.92 -5.05 17.87
C GLU A 141 3.21 -6.12 16.82
N VAL A 142 2.23 -6.35 15.95
CA VAL A 142 2.33 -7.26 14.82
C VAL A 142 2.10 -6.47 13.54
N ILE A 143 2.89 -6.74 12.51
CA ILE A 143 2.65 -6.23 11.17
C ILE A 143 2.23 -7.38 10.26
N GLU A 144 0.98 -7.37 9.81
CA GLU A 144 0.50 -8.27 8.77
C GLU A 144 0.86 -7.72 7.39
N VAL A 145 1.59 -8.51 6.59
CA VAL A 145 2.00 -8.14 5.23
C VAL A 145 1.14 -8.86 4.21
N ARG A 146 0.40 -8.12 3.39
CA ARG A 146 -0.50 -8.67 2.37
C ARG A 146 -0.32 -8.01 1.02
N GLN A 147 -0.26 -8.82 -0.02
CA GLN A 147 -0.25 -8.31 -1.39
C GLN A 147 -1.62 -7.72 -1.73
N VAL A 148 -1.63 -6.57 -2.40
CA VAL A 148 -2.83 -5.98 -2.98
C VAL A 148 -3.11 -6.71 -4.30
N GLN A 149 -4.37 -7.09 -4.52
CA GLN A 149 -4.79 -7.66 -5.80
C GLN A 149 -4.68 -6.60 -6.91
N GLU A 150 -4.09 -7.00 -8.03
CA GLU A 150 -4.03 -6.22 -9.26
C GLU A 150 -5.01 -6.75 -10.30
N PHE A 151 -5.28 -5.93 -11.31
CA PHE A 151 -6.15 -6.29 -12.42
C PHE A 151 -5.82 -7.66 -13.04
N ALA A 152 -4.52 -7.95 -13.19
CA ALA A 152 -4.02 -9.19 -13.78
C ALA A 152 -4.26 -10.44 -12.90
N ASP A 153 -4.57 -10.28 -11.61
CA ASP A 153 -4.84 -11.40 -10.70
C ASP A 153 -6.25 -11.97 -10.87
N PHE A 154 -7.14 -11.25 -11.55
CA PHE A 154 -8.52 -11.65 -11.77
C PHE A 154 -8.70 -12.49 -13.04
N PRO A 155 -9.67 -13.42 -13.09
CA PRO A 155 -10.00 -14.13 -14.32
C PRO A 155 -10.62 -13.18 -15.37
N PRO A 156 -10.61 -13.55 -16.67
CA PRO A 156 -10.98 -12.63 -17.76
C PRO A 156 -12.39 -12.03 -17.69
N ASP A 157 -13.35 -12.78 -17.17
CA ASP A 157 -14.72 -12.32 -16.95
C ASP A 157 -14.77 -11.20 -15.90
N VAL A 158 -14.05 -11.36 -14.79
CA VAL A 158 -13.95 -10.32 -13.74
C VAL A 158 -13.14 -9.11 -14.23
N GLN A 159 -12.11 -9.33 -15.06
CA GLN A 159 -11.34 -8.25 -15.68
C GLN A 159 -12.21 -7.32 -16.55
N GLN A 160 -13.23 -7.84 -17.25
CA GLN A 160 -14.13 -6.99 -18.05
C GLN A 160 -14.91 -6.00 -17.17
N GLU A 161 -15.42 -6.48 -16.04
CA GLU A 161 -16.17 -5.64 -15.09
C GLU A 161 -15.26 -4.61 -14.40
N VAL A 162 -14.09 -5.04 -13.92
CA VAL A 162 -13.11 -4.14 -13.28
C VAL A 162 -12.58 -3.10 -14.27
N GLY A 163 -12.32 -3.50 -15.51
CA GLY A 163 -11.83 -2.63 -16.56
C GLY A 163 -12.80 -1.48 -16.84
N THR A 164 -14.09 -1.80 -16.91
CA THR A 164 -15.18 -0.82 -17.06
C THR A 164 -15.15 0.23 -15.94
N PHE A 165 -14.94 -0.19 -14.68
CA PHE A 165 -14.83 0.74 -13.55
C PHE A 165 -13.57 1.61 -13.62
N LEU A 166 -12.40 1.03 -13.92
CA LEU A 166 -11.14 1.78 -13.99
C LEU A 166 -11.11 2.83 -15.10
N GLU A 167 -11.78 2.57 -16.22
CA GLU A 167 -11.95 3.56 -17.29
C GLU A 167 -12.82 4.74 -16.85
N SER A 168 -13.85 4.51 -16.03
CA SER A 168 -14.71 5.57 -15.50
C SER A 168 -13.94 6.53 -14.58
N GLN A 169 -13.02 6.01 -13.76
CA GLN A 169 -12.19 6.80 -12.85
C GLN A 169 -11.19 7.70 -13.59
N LYS A 170 -10.68 7.28 -14.75
CA LYS A 170 -9.76 8.10 -15.57
C LYS A 170 -10.45 9.26 -16.29
N ARG A 171 -11.78 9.24 -16.37
CA ARG A 171 -12.60 10.27 -17.04
C ARG A 171 -13.15 11.32 -16.07
N SER A 172 -13.02 11.10 -14.76
CA SER A 172 -13.37 12.05 -13.71
C SER A 172 -12.17 12.87 -13.26
#